data_AF-A0A7V7BPK1-F1
#
_entry.id   AF-A0A7V7BPK1-F1
#
_cell.length_a   1.000
_cell.length_b   1.000
_cell.length_c   1.000
_cell.angle_alpha   90.00
_cell.angle_beta   90.00
_cell.angle_gamma   90.00
#
_symmetry.space_group_name_H-M   'P 1'
#
loop_
_entity.id
_entity.type
_entity.pdbx_description
1 polymer ?
#
loop_
_entity_poly.entity_id
_entity_poly.type
_entity_poly.pdbx_seq_one_letter_code
_entity_poly.pdbx_strand_id
1 'polypeptide(L)'
;MIVMEDQSTSTQENFEFTKQLMLIKHPKVIVVTSDFHLYCAKYYANKAGFEPYSAGASTPLSIVPLTHSRETLAVGFMSVRD
;
A
#
# COMPACT_ATOMS: atom_id res chain seq x y z
N MET A 1 -21.28 -5.38 1.68
CA MET A 1 -21.24 -4.13 0.88
C MET A 1 -19.85 -4.03 0.27
N ILE A 2 -19.77 -3.68 -1.01
CA ILE A 2 -18.50 -3.41 -1.70
C ILE A 2 -18.56 -1.96 -2.13
N VAL A 3 -17.51 -1.19 -1.85
CA VAL A 3 -17.35 0.20 -2.27
C VAL A 3 -16.10 0.24 -3.14
N MET A 4 -16.20 0.90 -4.28
CA MET A 4 -15.09 1.05 -5.23
C MET A 4 -14.57 2.49 -5.16
N GLU A 5 -13.26 2.62 -5.10
CA GLU A 5 -12.52 3.88 -5.26
C GLU A 5 -11.74 3.75 -6.58
N ASP A 6 -11.96 4.67 -7.53
CA ASP A 6 -11.51 4.58 -8.92
C ASP A 6 -10.76 5.83 -9.42
N GLN A 7 -10.43 6.76 -8.52
CA GLN A 7 -9.79 8.05 -8.83
C GLN A 7 -8.29 8.05 -8.55
N SER A 8 -7.79 7.12 -7.76
CA SER A 8 -6.38 7.05 -7.39
C SER A 8 -5.47 6.70 -8.57
N THR A 9 -4.32 7.38 -8.64
CA THR A 9 -3.25 7.14 -9.62
C THR A 9 -1.94 6.71 -8.96
N SER A 10 -1.89 6.75 -7.62
CA SER A 10 -0.72 6.37 -6.82
C SER A 10 -1.09 5.60 -5.57
N THR A 11 -0.13 4.86 -5.00
CA THR A 11 -0.30 4.13 -3.74
C THR A 11 -0.65 5.07 -2.58
N GLN A 12 -0.20 6.32 -2.60
CA GLN A 12 -0.56 7.32 -1.61
C GLN A 12 -2.04 7.71 -1.74
N GLU A 13 -2.48 8.08 -2.95
CA GLU A 13 -3.85 8.47 -3.25
C GLU A 13 -4.85 7.35 -2.91
N ASN A 14 -4.48 6.09 -3.13
CA ASN A 14 -5.32 4.93 -2.72
C ASN A 14 -5.79 5.07 -1.26
N PHE A 15 -4.87 5.36 -0.34
CA PHE A 15 -5.20 5.44 1.09
C PHE A 15 -5.89 6.75 1.45
N GLU A 16 -5.47 7.87 0.86
CA GLU A 16 -6.06 9.17 1.13
C GLU A 16 -7.53 9.23 0.68
N PHE A 17 -7.84 8.71 -0.51
CA PHE A 17 -9.21 8.71 -1.05
C PHE A 17 -10.07 7.66 -0.35
N THR A 18 -9.52 6.47 -0.09
CA THR A 18 -10.21 5.45 0.71
C THR A 18 -10.58 5.97 2.10
N LYS A 19 -9.71 6.75 2.75
CA LYS A 19 -9.99 7.34 4.07
C LYS A 19 -11.22 8.25 4.05
N GLN A 20 -11.39 9.03 2.98
CA GLN A 20 -12.55 9.91 2.81
C GLN A 20 -13.84 9.11 2.67
N LEU A 21 -13.78 7.93 2.06
CA LEU A 21 -14.92 7.02 1.90
C LEU A 21 -15.28 6.29 3.20
N MET A 22 -14.29 5.93 4.03
CA MET A 22 -14.53 5.16 5.26
C MET A 22 -15.16 5.98 6.40
N LEU A 23 -14.95 7.30 6.43
CA LEU A 23 -15.47 8.22 7.48
C LEU A 23 -15.19 7.78 8.94
N ILE A 24 -14.20 6.91 9.16
CA ILE A 24 -13.82 6.37 10.47
C ILE A 24 -12.45 6.93 10.86
N LYS A 25 -12.27 7.30 12.13
CA LYS A 25 -10.96 7.68 12.69
C LYS A 25 -10.15 6.42 13.00
N HIS A 26 -8.91 6.38 12.51
CA HIS A 26 -7.93 5.29 12.73
C HIS A 26 -8.49 3.88 12.49
N PRO A 27 -9.00 3.59 11.28
CA PRO A 27 -9.55 2.27 11.00
C PRO A 27 -8.43 1.21 10.95
N LYS A 28 -8.69 0.08 11.61
CA LYS A 28 -7.94 -1.17 11.42
C LYS A 28 -8.33 -1.78 10.10
N VAL A 29 -7.37 -1.95 9.20
CA VAL A 29 -7.61 -2.42 7.83
C VAL A 29 -6.67 -3.55 7.45
N ILE A 30 -7.13 -4.47 6.60
CA ILE A 30 -6.25 -5.44 5.94
C ILE A 30 -6.04 -4.95 4.51
N VAL A 31 -4.79 -4.70 4.15
CA VAL A 31 -4.39 -4.38 2.78
C VAL A 31 -4.00 -5.67 2.07
N VAL A 32 -4.68 -5.95 0.96
CA VAL A 32 -4.44 -7.13 0.13
C VAL A 32 -3.80 -6.68 -1.18
N THR A 33 -2.58 -7.12 -1.45
CA THR A 33 -1.86 -6.86 -2.72
C THR A 33 -0.73 -7.90 -2.89
N SER A 34 0.13 -7.76 -3.89
CA SER A 34 1.30 -8.63 -4.07
C SER A 34 2.29 -8.50 -2.91
N ASP A 35 2.91 -9.61 -2.51
CA ASP A 35 3.87 -9.67 -1.40
C ASP A 35 5.01 -8.64 -1.50
N PHE A 36 5.56 -8.40 -2.69
CA PHE A 36 6.63 -7.42 -2.89
C PHE A 36 6.16 -5.97 -2.68
N HIS A 37 4.88 -5.65 -2.86
CA HIS A 37 4.35 -4.29 -2.79
C HIS A 37 3.73 -3.95 -1.43
N LEU A 38 3.75 -4.90 -0.49
CA LEU A 38 3.19 -4.71 0.84
C LEU A 38 3.93 -3.61 1.62
N TYR A 39 5.21 -3.39 1.36
CA TYR A 39 5.97 -2.39 2.10
C TYR A 39 5.49 -0.98 1.75
N CYS A 40 5.48 -0.60 0.47
CA CYS A 40 4.95 0.69 0.03
C CYS A 40 3.49 0.88 0.50
N ALA A 41 2.68 -0.17 0.38
CA ALA A 41 1.29 -0.11 0.81
C ALA A 41 1.16 0.17 2.32
N LYS A 42 1.90 -0.54 3.18
CA LYS A 42 1.90 -0.30 4.63
C LYS A 42 2.44 1.09 4.98
N TYR A 43 3.47 1.56 4.28
CA TYR A 43 4.05 2.87 4.51
C TYR A 43 3.01 3.99 4.34
N TYR A 44 2.36 4.04 3.18
CA TYR A 44 1.35 5.06 2.91
C TYR A 44 0.07 4.89 3.73
N ALA A 45 -0.33 3.65 4.05
CA ALA A 45 -1.44 3.40 4.96
C ALA A 45 -1.18 3.99 6.35
N ASN A 46 0.00 3.78 6.93
CA ASN A 46 0.37 4.39 8.21
C ASN A 46 0.39 5.93 8.09
N LYS A 47 0.97 6.48 7.01
CA LYS A 47 1.00 7.94 6.77
C LYS A 47 -0.39 8.55 6.66
N ALA A 48 -1.34 7.84 6.04
CA ALA A 48 -2.74 8.24 5.96
C ALA A 48 -3.50 8.02 7.28
N GLY A 49 -2.89 7.43 8.32
CA GLY A 49 -3.46 7.27 9.65
C GLY A 49 -4.28 6.01 9.87
N PHE A 50 -4.09 4.99 9.04
CA PHE A 50 -4.65 3.65 9.22
C PHE A 50 -3.81 2.82 10.19
N GLU A 51 -4.40 1.74 10.72
CA GLU A 51 -3.66 0.64 11.38
C GLU A 51 -3.63 -0.57 10.42
N PRO A 52 -2.62 -0.67 9.52
CA PRO A 52 -2.64 -1.65 8.43
C PRO A 52 -2.07 -3.02 8.84
N TYR A 53 -2.87 -4.04 8.61
CA TYR A 53 -2.45 -5.43 8.46
C TYR A 53 -2.26 -5.73 6.96
N SER A 54 -1.48 -6.75 6.64
CA SER A 54 -1.07 -7.05 5.27
C SER A 54 -1.29 -8.51 4.92
N ALA A 55 -1.91 -8.77 3.78
CA ALA A 55 -2.03 -10.09 3.19
C ALA A 55 -1.46 -10.06 1.76
N GLY A 56 -0.33 -10.73 1.56
CA GLY A 56 0.40 -10.77 0.30
C GLY A 56 0.00 -11.94 -0.58
N ALA A 57 -0.30 -11.70 -1.86
CA ALA A 57 -0.31 -12.75 -2.86
C ALA A 57 1.13 -13.11 -3.25
N SER A 58 1.43 -14.41 -3.34
CA SER A 58 2.78 -14.89 -3.67
C SER A 58 3.20 -14.47 -5.08
N THR A 59 4.39 -13.90 -5.18
CA THR A 59 5.00 -13.55 -6.47
C THR A 59 5.77 -14.74 -7.06
N PRO A 60 5.69 -15.00 -8.37
CA PRO A 60 6.48 -16.05 -9.02
C PRO A 60 7.98 -15.86 -8.79
N LEU A 61 8.66 -16.92 -8.34
CA LEU A 61 10.10 -16.91 -7.97
C LEU A 61 11.02 -16.35 -9.08
N SER A 62 10.64 -16.49 -10.34
CA SER A 62 11.41 -16.00 -11.49
C SER A 62 11.55 -14.48 -11.55
N ILE A 63 10.57 -13.73 -11.01
CA ILE A 63 10.56 -12.26 -11.06
C ILE A 63 10.80 -11.60 -9.70
N VAL A 64 10.82 -12.39 -8.62
CA VAL A 64 11.09 -11.93 -7.24
C VAL A 64 12.34 -11.03 -7.14
N PRO A 65 13.52 -11.37 -7.71
CA PRO A 65 14.68 -10.50 -7.58
C PRO A 65 14.43 -9.11 -8.18
N LEU A 66 13.79 -9.06 -9.35
CA LEU A 66 13.49 -7.82 -10.05
C LEU A 66 12.43 -6.99 -9.31
N THR A 67 11.33 -7.61 -8.88
CA THR A 67 10.23 -6.89 -8.21
C THR A 67 10.67 -6.36 -6.85
N HIS A 68 11.42 -7.12 -6.07
CA HIS A 68 11.94 -6.67 -4.78
C HIS A 68 13.05 -5.63 -4.89
N SER A 69 13.91 -5.68 -5.92
CA SER A 69 14.90 -4.61 -6.14
C SER A 69 14.23 -3.28 -6.48
N ARG A 70 13.20 -3.30 -7.33
CA ARG A 70 12.41 -2.10 -7.66
C ARG A 70 11.70 -1.54 -6.43
N GLU A 71 11.08 -2.41 -5.63
CA GLU A 71 10.44 -2.01 -4.37
C GLU A 71 11.48 -1.39 -3.42
N THR A 72 12.63 -2.01 -3.23
CA THR A 72 13.70 -1.49 -2.34
C THR A 72 14.13 -0.08 -2.75
N LEU A 73 14.29 0.17 -4.05
CA LEU A 73 14.62 1.50 -4.57
C LEU A 73 13.48 2.50 -4.34
N ALA A 74 12.23 2.08 -4.54
CA ALA A 74 11.06 2.92 -4.31
C ALA A 74 10.96 3.32 -2.82
N VAL A 75 11.17 2.36 -1.91
CA VAL A 75 11.18 2.57 -0.45
C VAL A 75 12.32 3.49 -0.03
N GLY A 76 13.53 3.30 -0.57
CA GLY A 76 14.66 4.17 -0.31
C GLY A 76 14.38 5.61 -0.77
N PHE A 77 13.77 5.76 -1.94
CA PHE A 77 13.37 7.07 -2.45
C PHE A 77 12.27 7.72 -1.60
N MET A 78 11.26 6.97 -1.15
CA MET A 78 10.23 7.47 -0.22
C MET A 78 10.87 7.97 1.09
N SER A 79 11.81 7.21 1.63
CA SER A 79 12.49 7.54 2.90
C SER A 79 13.41 8.76 2.81
N VAL A 80 13.88 9.11 1.61
CA VAL A 80 14.75 10.28 1.37
C VAL A 80 13.92 11.54 1.04
N ARG A 81 12.67 11.37 0.60
CA ARG A 81 11.84 12.45 0.04
C ARG A 81 10.71 12.90 0.98
N ASP A 82 10.50 12.17 2.07
CA ASP A 82 9.67 12.55 3.22
C ASP A 82 10.52 13.21 4.32
#